data_AF-A0A2P5D327-F1
#
_entry.id   AF-A0A2P5D327-F1
#
_cell.length_a   1.000
_cell.length_b   1.000
_cell.length_c   1.000
_cell.angle_alpha   90.00
_cell.angle_beta   90.00
_cell.angle_gamma   90.00
#
_symmetry.space_group_name_H-M   'P 1'
#
loop_
_entity.id
_entity.type
_entity.pdbx_description
1 polymer ?
#
loop_
_entity_poly.entity_id
_entity_poly.type
_entity_poly.pdbx_seq_one_letter_code
_entity_poly.pdbx_strand_id
1 'polypeptide(L)'
;MCIGERIIDEEDCFILKLETSPAIREAQSGPNYEIIHHTIWGYFSQRSGLLIQFEDSRLLRMTNKGDDDVFWETSTESVMGDYKYVDGVNIAHGGKTRVTVIRYGEQSANHKREMEETWKIDEVNFNVRGLTMESFLPPADLPKQRRR
;
A
#
# COMPACT_ATOMS: atom_id res chain seq x y z
N MET A 1 -0.02 16.18 4.09
CA MET A 1 -0.63 17.38 4.73
C MET A 1 -1.75 16.91 5.65
N CYS A 2 -1.91 17.52 6.83
CA CYS A 2 -3.07 17.23 7.70
C CYS A 2 -4.32 17.85 7.08
N ILE A 3 -5.39 17.08 6.91
CA ILE A 3 -6.60 17.50 6.19
C ILE A 3 -7.87 17.46 7.04
N GLY A 4 -7.79 17.01 8.30
CA GLY A 4 -8.93 16.96 9.20
C GLY A 4 -8.75 15.94 10.31
N GLU A 5 -9.84 15.70 11.02
CA GLU A 5 -9.93 14.78 12.16
C GLU A 5 -11.15 13.87 12.01
N ARG A 6 -11.09 12.67 12.58
CA ARG A 6 -12.16 11.67 12.54
C ARG A 6 -12.04 10.74 13.74
N ILE A 7 -13.17 10.30 14.27
CA ILE A 7 -13.21 9.22 15.27
C ILE A 7 -13.25 7.87 14.53
N ILE A 8 -12.31 6.98 14.85
CA ILE A 8 -12.23 5.62 14.30
C ILE A 8 -12.08 4.68 15.50
N ASP A 9 -12.96 3.68 15.60
CA ASP A 9 -12.96 2.70 16.71
C ASP A 9 -12.82 3.35 18.09
N GLU A 10 -13.61 4.40 18.35
CA GLU A 10 -13.63 5.20 19.60
C GLU A 10 -12.35 6.01 19.88
N GLU A 11 -11.40 6.06 18.93
CA GLU A 11 -10.17 6.85 19.04
C GLU A 11 -10.24 8.12 18.18
N ASP A 12 -9.97 9.27 18.79
CA ASP A 12 -9.78 10.53 18.07
C ASP A 12 -8.53 10.48 17.20
N CYS A 13 -8.69 10.61 15.89
CA CYS A 13 -7.60 10.55 14.92
C CYS A 13 -7.46 11.84 14.11
N PHE A 14 -6.22 12.21 13.77
CA PHE A 14 -5.94 13.21 12.72
C PHE A 14 -5.58 12.51 11.41
N ILE A 15 -5.93 13.14 10.29
CA ILE A 15 -5.82 12.55 8.94
C ILE A 15 -4.67 13.20 8.19
N LEU A 16 -3.67 12.43 7.81
CA LEU A 16 -2.63 12.86 6.88
C LEU A 16 -2.93 12.32 5.49
N LYS A 17 -3.07 13.22 4.51
CA LYS A 17 -3.18 12.88 3.08
C LYS A 17 -1.86 13.12 2.36
N LEU A 18 -1.48 12.18 1.51
CA LEU A 18 -0.35 12.28 0.60
C LEU A 18 -0.84 12.00 -0.83
N GLU A 19 -0.55 12.93 -1.74
CA GLU A 19 -0.75 12.73 -3.18
C GLU A 19 0.60 12.49 -3.83
N THR A 20 0.72 11.40 -4.57
CA THR A 20 1.98 11.03 -5.24
C THR A 20 2.26 12.01 -6.38
N SER A 21 3.48 12.56 -6.39
CA SER A 21 3.89 13.55 -7.38
C SER A 21 3.87 12.99 -8.81
N PRO A 22 3.68 13.85 -9.84
CA PRO A 22 3.72 13.42 -11.23
C PRO A 22 4.99 12.65 -11.61
N ALA A 23 6.16 13.08 -11.13
CA ALA A 23 7.43 12.43 -11.42
C ALA A 23 7.51 10.99 -10.89
N ILE A 24 6.96 10.73 -9.70
CA ILE A 24 6.92 9.37 -9.14
C ILE A 24 5.91 8.50 -9.92
N ARG A 25 4.76 9.08 -10.30
CA ARG A 25 3.75 8.37 -11.11
C ARG A 25 4.29 8.01 -12.49
N GLU A 26 5.02 8.92 -13.13
CA GLU A 26 5.67 8.66 -14.42
C GLU A 26 6.73 7.56 -14.29
N ALA A 27 7.60 7.63 -13.27
CA ALA A 27 8.63 6.62 -13.03
C ALA A 27 8.07 5.20 -12.72
N GLN A 28 6.84 5.12 -12.20
CA GLN A 28 6.14 3.86 -11.93
C GLN A 28 5.15 3.45 -13.03
N SER A 29 4.98 4.28 -14.06
CA SER A 29 4.16 3.96 -15.23
C SER A 29 4.94 3.06 -16.20
N GLY A 30 4.23 2.43 -17.14
CA GLY A 30 4.82 1.51 -18.10
C GLY A 30 4.42 1.81 -19.54
N PRO A 31 4.94 1.03 -20.51
CA PRO A 31 4.67 1.28 -21.92
C PRO A 31 3.20 1.10 -22.32
N ASN A 32 2.40 0.37 -21.52
CA ASN A 32 0.99 0.08 -21.80
C ASN A 32 0.04 0.60 -20.71
N TYR A 33 0.55 1.33 -19.71
CA TYR A 33 -0.27 1.85 -18.63
C TYR A 33 0.31 3.12 -18.00
N GLU A 34 -0.56 3.98 -17.51
CA GLU A 34 -0.23 5.24 -16.84
C GLU A 34 -0.91 5.31 -15.48
N ILE A 35 -0.19 5.77 -14.46
CA ILE A 35 -0.77 6.06 -13.14
C ILE A 35 -1.33 7.49 -13.13
N ILE A 36 -2.65 7.62 -13.24
CA ILE A 36 -3.33 8.92 -13.29
C ILE A 36 -3.38 9.57 -11.91
N HIS A 37 -3.72 8.78 -10.88
CA HIS A 37 -3.81 9.24 -9.50
C HIS A 37 -3.31 8.16 -8.56
N HIS A 38 -2.61 8.59 -7.52
CA HIS A 38 -2.23 7.74 -6.40
C HIS A 38 -2.26 8.60 -5.15
N THR A 39 -3.14 8.25 -4.23
CA THR A 39 -3.41 9.02 -3.02
C THR A 39 -3.45 8.08 -1.83
N ILE A 40 -2.79 8.50 -0.76
CA ILE A 40 -2.66 7.74 0.47
C ILE A 40 -3.22 8.58 1.62
N TRP A 41 -3.95 7.94 2.52
CA TRP A 41 -4.40 8.52 3.78
C TRP A 41 -3.90 7.68 4.95
N GLY A 42 -3.36 8.34 5.95
CA GLY A 42 -3.06 7.75 7.25
C GLY A 42 -3.90 8.40 8.33
N TYR A 43 -4.54 7.60 9.15
CA TYR A 43 -5.35 8.02 10.28
C TYR A 43 -4.60 7.70 11.56
N PHE A 44 -4.15 8.73 12.27
CA PHE A 44 -3.26 8.60 13.41
C PHE A 44 -3.96 9.00 14.68
N SER A 45 -3.89 8.16 15.72
CA SER A 45 -4.39 8.48 17.07
C SER A 45 -3.78 9.79 17.56
N GLN A 46 -4.62 10.75 17.94
CA GLN A 46 -4.16 12.02 18.53
C GLN A 46 -3.45 11.80 19.87
N ARG A 47 -3.86 10.77 20.60
CA ARG A 47 -3.32 10.42 21.92
C ARG A 47 -1.94 9.78 21.85
N SER A 48 -1.73 8.85 20.92
CA SER A 48 -0.51 8.02 20.87
C SER A 48 0.40 8.33 19.68
N GLY A 49 -0.12 8.99 18.65
CA GLY A 49 0.57 9.19 17.37
C GLY A 49 0.68 7.93 16.51
N LEU A 50 0.09 6.80 16.93
CA LEU A 50 0.13 5.54 16.18
C LEU A 50 -0.88 5.53 15.04
N LEU A 51 -0.53 4.88 13.94
CA LEU A 51 -1.41 4.67 12.79
C LEU A 51 -2.52 3.67 13.17
N ILE A 52 -3.77 4.09 13.08
CA ILE A 52 -4.94 3.25 13.36
C ILE A 52 -5.48 2.64 12.07
N GLN A 53 -5.55 3.45 11.01
CA GLN A 53 -6.04 3.04 9.70
C GLN A 53 -5.18 3.65 8.59
N PHE A 54 -5.04 2.90 7.51
CA PHE A 54 -4.33 3.26 6.30
C PHE A 54 -5.23 3.03 5.09
N GLU A 55 -5.31 4.02 4.20
CA GLU A 55 -6.01 3.90 2.93
C GLU A 55 -5.07 4.28 1.78
N ASP A 56 -5.14 3.52 0.69
CA ASP A 56 -4.42 3.79 -0.56
C ASP A 56 -5.39 3.63 -1.73
N SER A 57 -5.53 4.66 -2.57
CA SER A 57 -6.25 4.58 -3.84
C SER A 57 -5.32 4.89 -5.01
N ARG A 58 -5.29 3.98 -5.98
CA ARG A 58 -4.46 4.06 -7.19
C ARG A 58 -5.31 3.84 -8.43
N LEU A 59 -5.37 4.87 -9.27
CA LEU A 59 -6.05 4.86 -10.56
C LEU A 59 -5.04 4.74 -11.70
N LEU A 60 -5.23 3.71 -12.52
CA LEU A 60 -4.45 3.40 -13.70
C LEU A 60 -5.30 3.58 -14.95
N ARG A 61 -4.68 4.11 -16.00
CA ARG A 61 -5.14 4.01 -17.38
C ARG A 61 -4.38 2.92 -18.09
N MET A 62 -5.07 2.00 -18.74
CA MET A 62 -4.47 1.02 -19.64
C MET A 62 -4.74 1.46 -21.08
N THR A 63 -3.67 1.66 -21.85
CA THR A 63 -3.77 2.01 -23.26
C THR A 63 -3.62 0.76 -24.11
N ASN A 64 -4.66 0.39 -24.86
CA ASN A 64 -4.59 -0.66 -25.87
C ASN A 64 -4.45 -0.05 -27.26
N LYS A 65 -3.58 -0.61 -28.09
CA LYS A 65 -3.39 -0.12 -29.47
C LYS A 65 -4.64 -0.44 -30.30
N GLY A 66 -5.50 0.56 -30.47
CA GLY A 66 -6.68 0.51 -31.34
C GLY A 66 -8.01 0.21 -30.66
N ASP A 67 -8.08 0.27 -29.32
CA ASP A 67 -9.30 0.11 -28.53
C ASP A 67 -9.45 1.31 -27.55
N ASP A 68 -10.63 1.45 -26.94
CA ASP A 68 -10.89 2.51 -25.96
C ASP A 68 -10.06 2.32 -24.68
N ASP A 69 -9.73 3.43 -24.01
CA ASP A 69 -8.99 3.41 -22.76
C ASP A 69 -9.76 2.63 -21.66
N VAL A 70 -9.05 1.77 -20.94
CA VAL A 70 -9.61 1.00 -19.82
C VAL A 70 -9.01 1.52 -18.52
N PHE A 71 -9.86 1.79 -17.54
CA PHE A 71 -9.43 2.29 -16.23
C PHE A 71 -9.49 1.20 -15.17
N TRP A 72 -8.48 1.19 -14.30
CA TRP A 72 -8.39 0.30 -13.15
C TRP A 72 -8.15 1.12 -11.89
N GLU A 73 -9.02 0.97 -10.91
CA GLU A 73 -8.86 1.57 -9.61
C GLU A 73 -8.68 0.48 -8.56
N THR A 74 -7.53 0.54 -7.88
CA THR A 74 -7.25 -0.30 -6.72
C THR A 74 -7.36 0.56 -5.47
N SER A 75 -8.25 0.18 -4.56
CA SER A 75 -8.38 0.77 -3.23
C SER A 75 -8.01 -0.25 -2.18
N THR A 76 -7.08 0.10 -1.29
CA THR A 76 -6.65 -0.71 -0.16
C THR A 76 -6.98 0.02 1.13
N GLU A 77 -7.58 -0.68 2.09
CA GLU A 77 -7.88 -0.19 3.43
C GLU A 77 -7.29 -1.18 4.43
N SER A 78 -6.44 -0.72 5.33
CA SER A 78 -5.80 -1.54 6.37
C SER A 78 -6.01 -0.92 7.74
N VAL A 79 -6.59 -1.70 8.65
CA VAL A 79 -6.67 -1.36 10.07
C VAL A 79 -5.49 -2.02 10.79
N MET A 80 -4.80 -1.24 11.61
CA MET A 80 -3.62 -1.65 12.37
C MET A 80 -4.03 -1.95 13.81
N GLY A 81 -3.45 -3.00 14.39
CA GLY A 81 -3.73 -3.41 15.76
C GLY A 81 -2.57 -4.17 16.39
N ASP A 82 -2.82 -4.65 17.61
CA ASP A 82 -1.85 -5.41 18.42
C ASP A 82 -0.48 -4.70 18.48
N TYR A 83 -0.49 -3.40 18.77
CA TYR A 83 0.75 -2.63 18.89
C TYR A 83 1.56 -3.13 20.10
N LYS A 84 2.81 -3.51 19.85
CA LYS A 84 3.76 -3.93 20.88
C LYS A 84 5.03 -3.10 20.79
N TYR A 85 5.64 -2.88 21.95
CA TYR A 85 6.90 -2.16 22.05
C TYR A 85 8.06 -3.14 21.82
N VAL A 86 8.79 -2.96 20.72
CA VAL A 86 9.94 -3.78 20.34
C VAL A 86 11.13 -2.87 20.10
N ASP A 87 12.21 -3.07 20.86
CA ASP A 87 13.47 -2.30 20.78
C ASP A 87 13.31 -0.77 20.70
N GLY A 88 12.36 -0.22 21.47
CA GLY A 88 12.16 1.23 21.52
C GLY A 88 11.09 1.76 20.56
N VAL A 89 10.46 0.90 19.76
CA VAL A 89 9.49 1.30 18.72
C VAL A 89 8.17 0.55 18.91
N ASN A 90 7.05 1.26 18.76
CA ASN A 90 5.73 0.64 18.73
C ASN A 90 5.45 0.08 17.33
N ILE A 91 5.26 -1.23 17.22
CA ILE A 91 5.02 -1.94 15.96
C ILE A 91 3.67 -2.65 16.02
N ALA A 92 2.83 -2.46 15.00
CA ALA A 92 1.58 -3.20 14.84
C ALA A 92 1.91 -4.67 14.54
N HIS A 93 1.46 -5.59 15.39
CA HIS A 93 1.66 -7.03 15.20
C HIS A 93 0.46 -7.72 14.56
N GLY A 94 -0.58 -6.98 14.21
CA GLY A 94 -1.69 -7.54 13.49
C GLY A 94 -2.55 -6.47 12.86
N GLY A 95 -3.45 -6.92 12.00
CA GLY A 95 -4.40 -6.05 11.36
C GLY A 95 -5.23 -6.77 10.34
N LYS A 96 -6.06 -5.97 9.66
CA LYS A 96 -6.98 -6.45 8.64
C LYS A 96 -6.89 -5.53 7.44
N THR A 97 -6.68 -6.11 6.27
CA THR A 97 -6.55 -5.40 5.00
C THR A 97 -7.66 -5.83 4.06
N ARG A 98 -8.36 -4.86 3.48
CA ARG A 98 -9.33 -5.07 2.40
C ARG A 98 -8.83 -4.39 1.15
N VAL A 99 -8.81 -5.12 0.04
CA VAL A 99 -8.44 -4.61 -1.28
C VAL A 99 -9.65 -4.72 -2.20
N THR A 100 -9.99 -3.62 -2.85
CA THR A 100 -11.02 -3.56 -3.88
C THR A 100 -10.36 -3.16 -5.19
N VAL A 101 -10.65 -3.92 -6.25
CA VAL A 101 -10.21 -3.61 -7.61
C VAL A 101 -11.45 -3.41 -8.48
N ILE A 102 -11.56 -2.24 -9.07
CA ILE A 102 -12.67 -1.87 -9.96
C ILE A 102 -12.11 -1.58 -11.34
N ARG A 103 -12.72 -2.17 -12.35
CA ARG A 103 -12.45 -1.87 -13.76
C ARG A 103 -13.66 -1.16 -14.38
N TYR A 104 -13.43 -0.04 -15.06
CA TYR A 104 -14.47 0.72 -15.78
C TYR A 104 -13.96 1.28 -17.13
N GLY A 105 -14.88 1.50 -18.07
CA GLY A 105 -14.61 1.94 -19.46
C GLY A 105 -15.74 1.55 -20.43
N GLU A 106 -15.78 2.15 -21.63
CA GLU A 106 -16.96 2.19 -22.53
C GLU A 106 -17.46 0.81 -23.02
N GLN A 107 -16.66 -0.25 -22.84
CA GLN A 107 -17.02 -1.64 -23.18
C GLN A 107 -16.74 -2.64 -22.04
N SER A 108 -16.38 -2.15 -20.85
CA SER A 108 -16.11 -2.99 -19.68
C SER A 108 -17.41 -3.13 -18.89
N ALA A 109 -17.96 -4.34 -18.77
CA ALA A 109 -18.85 -4.61 -17.65
C ALA A 109 -18.09 -4.22 -16.38
N ASN A 110 -18.69 -3.42 -15.49
CA ASN A 110 -18.03 -2.93 -14.27
C ASN A 110 -17.62 -4.13 -13.41
N HIS A 111 -16.38 -4.59 -13.59
CA HIS A 111 -15.86 -5.75 -12.90
C HIS A 111 -15.28 -5.26 -11.58
N LYS A 112 -15.97 -5.62 -10.50
CA LYS A 112 -15.53 -5.37 -9.13
C LYS A 112 -15.04 -6.68 -8.53
N ARG A 113 -13.82 -6.66 -7.99
CA ARG A 113 -13.24 -7.75 -7.20
C ARG A 113 -12.87 -7.19 -5.84
N GLU A 114 -13.08 -8.01 -4.82
CA GLU A 114 -12.70 -7.68 -3.45
C GLU A 114 -11.91 -8.85 -2.87
N MET A 115 -10.92 -8.52 -2.04
CA MET A 115 -10.13 -9.45 -1.25
C MET A 115 -10.03 -8.89 0.17
N GLU A 116 -10.04 -9.78 1.15
CA GLU A 116 -9.85 -9.44 2.55
C GLU A 116 -8.80 -10.38 3.15
N GLU A 117 -7.88 -9.82 3.92
CA GLU A 117 -6.80 -10.54 4.59
C GLU A 117 -6.73 -10.08 6.05
N THR A 118 -6.64 -11.04 6.97
CA THR A 118 -6.21 -10.75 8.35
C THR A 118 -4.77 -11.20 8.47
N TRP A 119 -3.90 -10.29 8.88
CA TRP A 119 -2.47 -10.54 8.99
C TRP A 119 -2.01 -10.44 10.44
N LYS A 120 -0.96 -11.19 10.77
CA LYS A 120 -0.33 -11.21 12.07
C LYS A 120 1.18 -11.33 11.88
N ILE A 121 1.93 -10.60 12.69
CA ILE A 121 3.38 -10.68 12.78
C ILE A 121 3.70 -11.34 14.12
N ASP A 122 4.33 -12.50 14.07
CA ASP A 122 4.68 -13.26 15.27
C ASP A 122 5.97 -12.74 15.92
N GLU A 123 6.98 -12.40 15.10
CA GLU A 123 8.30 -11.98 15.58
C GLU A 123 8.81 -10.76 14.80
N VAL A 124 9.39 -9.80 15.53
CA VAL A 124 10.03 -8.59 14.99
C VAL A 124 11.40 -8.46 15.62
N ASN A 125 12.44 -8.42 14.78
CA ASN A 125 13.82 -8.27 15.22
C ASN A 125 14.47 -7.08 14.50
N PHE A 126 15.17 -6.24 15.26
CA PHE A 126 15.99 -5.17 14.70
C PHE A 126 17.45 -5.62 14.57
N ASN A 127 18.16 -5.01 13.61
CA ASN A 127 19.59 -5.23 13.40
C ASN A 127 19.97 -6.71 13.28
N VAL A 128 19.16 -7.48 12.53
CA VAL A 128 19.33 -8.91 12.36
C VAL A 128 20.72 -9.22 11.82
N ARG A 129 21.50 -9.97 12.59
CA ARG A 129 22.86 -10.36 12.22
C ARG A 129 22.84 -11.26 10.98
N GLY A 130 23.72 -10.96 10.03
CA GLY A 130 23.87 -11.74 8.80
C GLY A 130 23.02 -11.26 7.62
N LEU A 131 22.15 -10.26 7.80
CA LEU A 131 21.58 -9.52 6.67
C LEU A 131 22.66 -8.65 6.03
N THR A 132 22.86 -8.82 4.73
CA THR A 132 23.80 -8.03 3.92
C THR A 132 23.05 -7.40 2.74
N MET A 133 23.71 -6.51 2.00
CA MET A 133 23.12 -5.91 0.79
C MET A 133 22.74 -6.98 -0.26
N GLU A 134 23.40 -8.13 -0.26
CA GLU A 134 23.08 -9.24 -1.16
C GLU A 134 21.68 -9.82 -0.88
N SER A 135 21.20 -9.73 0.36
CA SER A 135 19.86 -10.19 0.75
C SER A 135 18.73 -9.38 0.12
N PHE A 136 19.03 -8.20 -0.43
CA PHE A 136 18.07 -7.27 -1.01
C PHE A 136 18.24 -7.09 -2.53
N LEU A 137 19.07 -7.93 -3.17
CA LEU A 137 19.24 -7.89 -4.62
C LEU A 137 17.95 -8.35 -5.32
N PRO A 138 17.55 -7.67 -6.42
CA PRO A 138 16.50 -8.16 -7.29
C PRO A 138 16.80 -9.59 -7.75
N PRO A 139 15.77 -10.44 -7.99
CA PRO A 139 16.00 -11.81 -8.44
C PRO A 139 16.88 -11.94 -9.69
N ALA A 140 16.89 -10.93 -10.56
CA ALA A 140 17.70 -10.89 -11.77
C ALA A 140 19.21 -10.70 -11.51
N ASP A 141 19.58 -10.11 -10.36
CA ASP A 141 20.95 -9.74 -10.00
C ASP A 141 21.60 -10.77 -9.07
N LEU A 142 20.87 -11.81 -8.69
CA LEU A 142 21.41 -12.90 -7.90
C LEU A 142 22.48 -13.66 -8.71
N PRO A 143 23.68 -13.88 -8.16
CA PRO A 143 24.71 -14.64 -8.85
C PRO A 143 24.19 -16.06 -9.11
N LYS A 144 24.30 -16.53 -10.36
CA LYS A 144 23.95 -17.90 -10.74
C LYS A 144 24.72 -18.87 -9.85
N GLN A 145 24.04 -19.51 -8.91
CA GLN A 145 24.63 -20.56 -8.07
C GLN A 145 25.18 -21.65 -8.99
N ARG A 146 26.51 -21.80 -9.06
CA ARG A 146 27.14 -22.94 -9.72
C ARG A 146 26.75 -24.17 -8.93
N ARG A 147 25.78 -24.93 -9.45
CA ARG A 147 25.49 -26.29 -8.98
C ARG A 147 26.81 -27.06 -9.00
N ARG A 148 27.29 -27.44 -7.82
CA ARG A 148 28.37 -28.43 -7.66
C ARG A 148 27.83 -29.82 -7.93
#